data_AF-A0A077ZJT3-F1
#
_entry.id   AF-A0A077ZJT3-F1
#
_cell.length_a   1.000
_cell.length_b   1.000
_cell.length_c   1.000
_cell.angle_alpha   90.00
_cell.angle_beta   90.00
_cell.angle_gamma   90.00
#
_symmetry.space_group_name_H-M   'P 1'
#
loop_
_entity.id
_entity.type
_entity.pdbx_description
1 polymer ?
#
loop_
_entity_poly.entity_id
_entity_poly.type
_entity_poly.pdbx_seq_one_letter_code
_entity_poly.pdbx_strand_id
1 'polypeptide(L)'
;MKLSETSRAKVADDKLHDRVKVFKRLKTALDHVNVFARRNGFACLYDVTFDQPRLRFSASLKVGDRDFSGIGKSKRTAKQQAALSFLRFLCSGGVQANWGLPKDAAECEAYL
;
A
#
# COMPACT_ATOMS: atom_id res chain seq x y z
N MET A 1 -44.83 16.42 11.79
CA MET A 1 -43.82 16.60 12.86
C MET A 1 -42.57 17.20 12.24
N LYS A 2 -42.18 18.43 12.62
CA LYS A 2 -40.92 19.05 12.16
C LYS A 2 -39.79 18.51 13.04
N LEU A 3 -38.82 17.81 12.44
CA LEU A 3 -37.65 17.30 13.17
C LEU A 3 -36.84 18.49 13.70
N SER A 4 -36.62 18.50 15.01
CA SER A 4 -35.89 19.54 15.75
C SER A 4 -34.42 19.61 15.32
N GLU A 5 -33.88 20.84 15.29
CA GLU A 5 -32.51 21.14 14.81
C GLU A 5 -31.41 20.36 15.55
N THR A 6 -31.62 20.01 16.82
CA THR A 6 -30.72 19.18 17.63
C THR A 6 -30.55 17.76 17.09
N SER A 7 -31.55 17.22 16.38
CA SER A 7 -31.48 15.89 15.75
C SER A 7 -30.64 15.92 14.47
N ARG A 8 -30.65 17.03 13.72
CA ARG A 8 -29.86 17.19 12.49
C ARG A 8 -28.35 17.25 12.77
N ALA A 9 -27.95 17.88 13.87
CA ALA A 9 -26.54 18.00 14.24
C ALA A 9 -25.89 16.63 14.55
N LYS A 10 -26.59 15.74 15.27
CA LYS A 10 -26.07 14.39 15.56
C LYS A 10 -25.93 13.50 14.32
N VAL A 11 -26.86 13.61 13.37
CA VAL A 11 -26.77 12.86 12.10
C VAL A 11 -25.61 13.35 11.22
N ALA A 12 -25.26 14.64 11.31
CA ALA A 12 -24.11 15.19 10.58
C ALA A 12 -22.77 14.73 11.15
N ASP A 13 -22.64 14.64 12.48
CA ASP A 13 -21.40 14.21 13.15
C ASP A 13 -21.11 12.72 12.93
N ASP A 14 -22.14 11.87 12.98
CA ASP A 14 -22.03 10.44 12.66
C ASP A 14 -21.62 10.22 11.19
N LYS A 15 -22.18 11.00 10.26
CA LYS A 15 -21.74 10.98 8.85
C LYS A 15 -20.31 11.47 8.66
N LEU A 16 -19.84 12.44 9.46
CA LEU A 16 -18.46 12.90 9.38
C LEU A 16 -17.50 11.83 9.92
N HIS A 17 -17.83 11.19 11.05
CA HIS A 17 -17.06 10.08 11.60
C HIS A 17 -17.02 8.89 10.65
N ASP A 18 -18.13 8.59 9.96
CA ASP A 18 -18.17 7.57 8.92
C ASP A 18 -17.37 7.98 7.68
N ARG A 19 -17.43 9.25 7.24
CA ARG A 19 -16.57 9.75 6.14
C ARG A 19 -15.08 9.71 6.47
N VAL A 20 -14.68 10.00 7.70
CA VAL A 20 -13.29 9.88 8.17
C VAL A 20 -12.86 8.41 8.25
N LYS A 21 -13.77 7.48 8.57
CA LYS A 21 -13.54 6.02 8.48
C LYS A 21 -13.58 5.48 7.04
N VAL A 22 -14.33 6.11 6.14
CA VAL A 22 -14.49 5.77 4.72
C VAL A 22 -13.36 6.34 3.85
N PHE A 23 -12.55 7.26 4.37
CA PHE A 23 -11.11 7.31 4.05
C PHE A 23 -10.40 6.05 4.57
N LYS A 24 -10.99 4.88 4.31
CA LYS A 24 -10.38 3.56 4.39
C LYS A 24 -9.03 3.74 3.74
N ARG A 25 -8.00 3.71 4.59
CA ARG A 25 -6.60 3.91 4.25
C ARG A 25 -6.40 3.36 2.86
N LEU A 26 -6.18 4.24 1.86
CA LEU A 26 -5.68 3.78 0.57
C LEU A 26 -4.47 2.92 0.94
N LYS A 27 -4.61 1.60 0.77
CA LYS A 27 -3.57 0.67 1.20
C LYS A 27 -2.34 1.11 0.45
N THR A 28 -1.29 1.44 1.18
CA THR A 28 -0.07 1.90 0.53
C THR A 28 0.52 0.73 -0.25
N ALA A 29 1.37 0.99 -1.24
CA ALA A 29 2.07 -0.09 -1.94
C ALA A 29 2.74 -1.08 -0.96
N LEU A 30 3.28 -0.58 0.16
CA LEU A 30 3.88 -1.42 1.21
C LEU A 30 2.86 -2.37 1.86
N ASP A 31 1.63 -1.88 2.09
CA ASP A 31 0.56 -2.69 2.67
C ASP A 31 0.16 -3.82 1.71
N HIS A 32 0.03 -3.53 0.41
CA HIS A 32 -0.28 -4.54 -0.60
C HIS A 32 0.78 -5.62 -0.68
N VAL A 33 2.06 -5.25 -0.67
CA VAL A 33 3.17 -6.21 -0.65
C VAL A 33 3.14 -7.06 0.63
N ASN A 34 2.89 -6.45 1.78
CA ASN A 34 2.80 -7.17 3.06
C ASN A 34 1.62 -8.15 3.09
N VAL A 35 0.47 -7.77 2.55
CA VAL A 35 -0.69 -8.67 2.39
C VAL A 35 -0.34 -9.83 1.47
N PHE A 36 0.27 -9.55 0.30
CA PHE A 36 0.71 -10.58 -0.63
C PHE A 36 1.68 -11.57 0.03
N ALA A 37 2.72 -11.06 0.68
CA ALA A 37 3.75 -11.90 1.29
C ALA A 37 3.15 -12.80 2.38
N ARG A 38 2.40 -12.22 3.32
CA ARG A 38 1.74 -12.98 4.40
C ARG A 38 0.81 -14.08 3.85
N ARG A 39 0.06 -13.79 2.78
CA ARG A 39 -0.87 -14.76 2.17
C ARG A 39 -0.15 -15.91 1.47
N ASN A 40 1.03 -15.68 0.92
CA ASN A 40 1.82 -16.70 0.22
C ASN A 40 2.88 -17.36 1.13
N GLY A 41 2.83 -17.12 2.45
CA GLY A 41 3.81 -17.67 3.40
C GLY A 41 5.21 -17.05 3.28
N PHE A 42 5.34 -15.91 2.59
CA PHE A 42 6.58 -15.17 2.46
C PHE A 42 6.70 -14.07 3.51
N ALA A 43 7.94 -13.74 3.87
CA ALA A 43 8.25 -12.54 4.65
C ALA A 43 8.60 -11.38 3.71
N CYS A 44 8.21 -10.14 4.08
CA CYS A 44 8.72 -8.93 3.45
C CYS A 44 10.00 -8.48 4.16
N LEU A 45 11.14 -8.74 3.55
CA LEU A 45 12.42 -8.28 4.08
C LEU A 45 12.81 -6.99 3.37
N TYR A 46 12.86 -5.89 4.12
CA TYR A 46 13.36 -4.62 3.61
C TYR A 46 14.74 -4.34 4.19
N ASP A 47 15.74 -4.26 3.30
CA ASP A 47 17.02 -3.64 3.60
C ASP A 47 17.02 -2.20 3.07
N VAL A 48 17.56 -1.25 3.83
CA VAL A 48 17.62 0.16 3.39
C VAL A 48 19.00 0.72 3.67
N THR A 49 19.66 1.13 2.59
CA THR A 49 20.96 1.78 2.62
C THR A 49 20.81 3.26 2.28
N PHE A 50 21.74 4.07 2.78
CA PHE A 50 21.83 5.49 2.44
C PHE A 50 23.14 5.73 1.70
N ASP A 51 23.01 6.13 0.44
CA ASP A 51 24.11 6.56 -0.40
C ASP A 51 24.41 8.03 -0.06
N GLN A 52 25.44 8.25 0.76
CA GLN A 52 25.88 9.59 1.17
C GLN A 52 26.31 10.46 -0.01
N PRO A 53 27.17 10.00 -0.95
CA PRO A 53 27.53 10.78 -2.14
C PRO A 53 26.34 11.25 -2.97
N ARG A 54 25.31 10.41 -3.12
CA ARG A 54 24.14 10.74 -3.95
C ARG A 54 22.99 11.38 -3.16
N LEU A 55 23.11 11.46 -1.83
CA LEU A 55 22.04 11.89 -0.90
C LEU A 55 20.72 11.15 -1.17
N ARG A 56 20.80 9.84 -1.43
CA ARG A 56 19.65 9.01 -1.78
C ARG A 56 19.57 7.77 -0.90
N PHE A 57 18.34 7.37 -0.59
CA PHE A 57 18.07 6.09 0.06
C PHE A 57 17.79 5.05 -1.00
N SER A 58 18.39 3.88 -0.86
CA SER A 58 18.12 2.70 -1.66
C SER A 58 17.50 1.65 -0.76
N ALA A 59 16.34 1.14 -1.13
CA ALA A 59 15.67 0.06 -0.42
C ALA A 59 15.66 -1.19 -1.29
N SER A 60 16.05 -2.31 -0.72
CA SER A 60 15.96 -3.64 -1.32
C SER A 60 14.87 -4.42 -0.59
N LEU A 61 13.86 -4.85 -1.33
CA LEU A 61 12.73 -5.65 -0.88
C LEU A 61 12.91 -7.09 -1.38
N LYS A 62 12.98 -8.05 -0.47
CA LYS A 62 12.93 -9.48 -0.78
C LYS A 62 11.61 -10.08 -0.32
N VAL A 63 10.91 -10.75 -1.24
CA VAL A 63 9.66 -11.48 -1.00
C VAL A 63 9.78 -12.86 -1.65
N GLY A 64 9.93 -13.90 -0.82
CA GLY A 64 10.24 -15.25 -1.31
C GLY A 64 11.59 -15.28 -2.04
N ASP A 65 11.58 -15.80 -3.27
CA ASP A 65 12.76 -15.89 -4.14
C ASP A 65 12.98 -14.66 -5.02
N ARG A 66 12.23 -13.58 -4.79
CA ARG A 66 12.28 -12.38 -5.63
C ARG A 66 12.78 -11.18 -4.86
N ASP A 67 13.71 -10.47 -5.48
CA ASP A 67 14.27 -9.22 -4.99
C ASP A 67 13.90 -8.05 -5.91
N PHE A 68 13.56 -6.92 -5.29
CA PHE A 68 13.22 -5.69 -5.96
C PHE A 68 13.90 -4.54 -5.25
N SER A 69 14.33 -3.54 -5.99
CA SER A 69 14.94 -2.35 -5.42
C SER A 69 14.16 -1.09 -5.77
N GLY A 70 14.35 -0.07 -4.94
CA GLY A 70 13.74 1.25 -5.12
C GLY A 70 14.61 2.34 -4.52
N ILE A 71 14.65 3.48 -5.19
CA ILE A 71 15.47 4.62 -4.77
C ILE A 71 14.54 5.80 -4.43
N GLY A 72 14.84 6.52 -3.35
CA GLY A 72 14.04 7.65 -2.91
C GLY A 72 14.82 8.70 -2.13
N LYS A 73 14.21 9.88 -1.96
CA LYS A 73 14.75 10.97 -1.12
C LYS A 73 14.66 10.68 0.38
N SER A 74 13.93 9.63 0.76
CA SER A 74 13.72 9.20 2.13
C SER A 74 13.58 7.67 2.21
N LYS A 75 13.82 7.09 3.39
CA LYS A 75 13.63 5.64 3.63
C LYS A 75 12.22 5.17 3.21
N ARG A 76 11.19 5.96 3.52
CA ARG A 76 9.80 5.65 3.17
C ARG A 76 9.57 5.64 1.66
N THR A 77 10.07 6.64 0.95
CA THR A 77 9.93 6.71 -0.51
C THR A 77 10.71 5.61 -1.22
N ALA A 78 11.92 5.28 -0.74
CA ALA A 78 12.70 4.16 -1.28
C ALA A 78 11.97 2.82 -1.11
N LYS A 79 11.44 2.53 0.09
CA LYS A 79 10.61 1.33 0.33
C LYS A 79 9.36 1.30 -0.54
N GLN A 80 8.71 2.45 -0.71
CA GLN A 80 7.54 2.56 -1.58
C GLN A 80 7.87 2.29 -3.04
N GLN A 81 9.02 2.77 -3.52
CA GLN A 81 9.48 2.47 -4.88
C GLN A 81 9.79 0.97 -5.04
N ALA A 82 10.46 0.34 -4.07
CA ALA A 82 10.74 -1.10 -4.12
C ALA A 82 9.44 -1.92 -4.11
N ALA A 83 8.47 -1.52 -3.28
CA ALA A 83 7.15 -2.12 -3.24
C ALA A 83 6.38 -1.94 -4.55
N LEU A 84 6.42 -0.76 -5.16
CA LEU A 84 5.80 -0.50 -6.46
C LEU A 84 6.44 -1.34 -7.57
N SER A 85 7.77 -1.46 -7.61
CA SER A 85 8.47 -2.33 -8.55
C SER A 85 8.00 -3.79 -8.43
N PHE A 86 7.86 -4.29 -7.20
CA PHE A 86 7.31 -5.61 -6.92
C PHE A 86 5.87 -5.75 -7.43
N LEU A 87 4.98 -4.81 -7.10
CA LEU A 87 3.57 -4.86 -7.52
C LEU A 87 3.45 -4.81 -9.05
N ARG A 88 4.22 -3.93 -9.71
CA ARG A 88 4.28 -3.83 -11.18
C ARG A 88 4.74 -5.14 -11.81
N PHE A 89 5.75 -5.78 -11.24
CA PHE A 89 6.20 -7.10 -11.69
C PHE A 89 5.09 -8.15 -11.55
N LEU A 90 4.36 -8.15 -10.43
CA LEU A 90 3.26 -9.10 -10.24
C LEU A 90 2.14 -8.88 -11.25
N CYS A 91 1.78 -7.63 -11.52
CA CYS A 91 0.77 -7.28 -12.52
C CYS A 91 1.23 -7.62 -13.95
N SER A 92 2.50 -7.37 -14.30
CA SER A 92 3.02 -7.60 -15.66
C SER A 92 3.36 -9.05 -15.95
N GLY A 93 3.82 -9.80 -14.95
CA GLY A 93 4.30 -11.17 -15.12
C GLY A 93 3.20 -12.20 -15.39
N GLY A 94 1.93 -11.79 -15.49
CA GLY A 94 0.79 -12.69 -15.59
C GLY A 94 0.75 -13.69 -14.43
N VAL A 95 1.53 -13.43 -13.37
CA VAL A 95 1.49 -14.22 -12.15
C VAL A 95 0.08 -13.97 -11.69
N GLN A 96 -0.78 -14.98 -11.83
CA GLN A 96 -1.90 -15.19 -10.94
C GLN A 96 -1.28 -15.40 -9.56
N ALA A 97 -0.65 -14.34 -9.04
CA ALA A 97 -0.47 -14.12 -7.65
C ALA A 97 -1.87 -14.39 -7.16
N ASN A 98 -2.01 -15.42 -6.35
CA ASN A 98 -3.23 -15.60 -5.61
C ASN A 98 -3.27 -14.41 -4.66
N TRP A 99 -3.68 -13.26 -5.20
CA TRP A 99 -3.88 -12.02 -4.49
C TRP A 99 -4.99 -12.22 -3.45
N GLY A 100 -5.76 -13.31 -3.58
CA GLY A 100 -6.83 -13.72 -2.69
C GLY A 100 -8.13 -12.93 -2.89
N LEU A 101 -8.12 -11.78 -3.59
CA LEU A 101 -9.31 -10.99 -3.89
C LEU A 101 -9.16 -10.17 -5.19
N PRO A 102 -10.20 -10.12 -6.07
CA PRO A 102 -10.22 -9.24 -7.25
C PRO A 102 -10.18 -7.74 -6.87
N LYS A 103 -10.66 -7.39 -5.67
CA LYS A 103 -10.61 -6.02 -5.13
C LYS A 103 -9.18 -5.53 -4.90
N ASP A 104 -8.28 -6.41 -4.44
CA ASP A 104 -6.88 -6.05 -4.20
C ASP A 104 -6.10 -5.92 -5.53
N ALA A 105 -6.48 -6.71 -6.56
CA ALA A 105 -5.92 -6.58 -7.90
C ALA A 105 -6.28 -5.23 -8.56
N ALA A 106 -7.55 -4.80 -8.46
CA ALA A 106 -7.98 -3.48 -8.93
C ALA A 106 -7.30 -2.32 -8.19
N GLU A 107 -7.07 -2.45 -6.87
CA GLU A 107 -6.29 -1.46 -6.10
C GLU A 107 -4.82 -1.40 -6.56
N CYS A 108 -4.24 -2.51 -7.02
CA CYS A 108 -2.88 -2.53 -7.57
C CYS A 108 -2.82 -1.95 -8.99
N GLU A 109 -3.81 -2.25 -9.85
CA GLU A 109 -3.92 -1.66 -11.18
C GLU A 109 -3.97 -0.12 -11.14
N ALA A 110 -4.52 0.48 -10.07
CA ALA A 110 -4.51 1.92 -9.88
C ALA A 110 -3.11 2.55 -9.73
N TYR A 111 -2.05 1.75 -9.57
CA TYR A 111 -0.65 2.21 -9.50
C TYR A 111 0.13 2.03 -10.82
N LEU A 112 -0.50 1.49 -11.87
CA LEU A 112 0.01 1.50 -13.24
C LEU A 112 -0.15 2.91 -13.82
#